data_AF-A0A0N1IAW2-F1
#
_entry.id   AF-A0A0N1IAW2-F1
#
_cell.length_a   1.000
_cell.length_b   1.000
_cell.length_c   1.000
_cell.angle_alpha   90.00
_cell.angle_beta   90.00
_cell.angle_gamma   90.00
#
_symmetry.space_group_name_H-M   'P 1'
#
loop_
_entity.id
_entity.type
_entity.pdbx_description
1 polymer ?
#
loop_
_entity_poly.entity_id
_entity_poly.type
_entity_poly.pdbx_seq_one_letter_code
_entity_poly.pdbx_strand_id
1 'polypeptide(L)'
;MSENWIQPKLYKGIVKSETLMLFEEIPNFKQTDLSQDSVFVLDMGDELFVWVGEDVSELERKAHLVPLKSKFSKNWYVIMTKQGLEPESFKKSFGKWQPELLQKLRNSDDEEKYDALNFNEIDD
;
A
#
# COMPACT_ATOMS: atom_id res chain seq x y z
N MET A 1 -27.33 -0.25 17.54
CA MET A 1 -26.60 0.48 16.50
C MET A 1 -25.55 -0.49 15.99
N SER A 2 -25.76 -1.14 14.84
CA SER A 2 -24.67 -1.91 14.23
C SER A 2 -23.73 -0.90 13.58
N GLU A 3 -22.53 -0.72 14.16
CA GLU A 3 -21.45 -0.06 13.43
C GLU A 3 -21.24 -0.86 12.15
N ASN A 4 -21.43 -0.20 11.00
CA ASN A 4 -21.10 -0.79 9.71
C ASN A 4 -19.57 -0.89 9.65
N TRP A 5 -19.03 -2.00 10.16
CA TRP A 5 -17.60 -2.30 10.07
C TRP A 5 -17.24 -2.44 8.59
N ILE A 6 -16.54 -1.43 8.06
CA ILE A 6 -15.97 -1.48 6.71
C ILE A 6 -14.66 -2.24 6.84
N GLN A 7 -14.57 -3.39 6.15
CA GLN A 7 -13.29 -4.10 6.07
C GLN A 7 -12.33 -3.28 5.21
N PRO A 8 -11.10 -3.01 5.70
CA PRO A 8 -10.09 -2.31 4.91
C PRO A 8 -9.82 -3.04 3.60
N LYS A 9 -9.56 -2.28 2.54
CA LYS A 9 -9.23 -2.82 1.22
C LYS A 9 -7.95 -2.19 0.69
N LEU A 10 -7.03 -3.04 0.24
CA LEU A 10 -5.78 -2.60 -0.36
C LEU A 10 -5.87 -2.72 -1.88
N TYR A 11 -5.33 -1.72 -2.57
CA TYR A 11 -5.22 -1.69 -4.01
C TYR A 11 -3.80 -1.37 -4.45
N LYS A 12 -3.29 -2.07 -5.47
CA LYS A 12 -2.04 -1.72 -6.14
C LYS A 12 -2.31 -0.82 -7.34
N GLY A 13 -1.55 0.26 -7.45
CA GLY A 13 -1.55 1.16 -8.59
C GLY A 13 -0.84 0.53 -9.79
N ILE A 14 -1.51 0.51 -10.94
CA ILE A 14 -0.98 0.05 -12.22
C ILE A 14 -0.98 1.23 -13.18
N VAL A 15 0.21 1.74 -13.53
CA VAL A 15 0.34 2.84 -14.48
C VAL A 15 0.01 2.38 -15.89
N LYS A 16 -0.84 3.16 -16.55
CA LYS A 16 -1.19 3.00 -17.98
C LYS A 16 -0.61 4.11 -18.84
N SER A 17 -0.48 5.32 -18.31
CA SER A 17 0.16 6.46 -18.96
C SER A 17 0.60 7.49 -17.92
N GLU A 18 1.21 8.60 -18.33
CA GLU A 18 1.64 9.69 -17.44
C GLU A 18 0.53 10.26 -16.55
N THR A 19 -0.74 10.12 -16.97
CA THR A 19 -1.91 10.69 -16.30
C THR A 19 -2.94 9.66 -15.87
N LEU A 20 -2.75 8.39 -16.23
CA LEU A 20 -3.71 7.32 -15.94
C LEU A 20 -3.05 6.21 -15.14
N MET A 21 -3.54 6.02 -13.92
CA MET A 21 -3.26 4.86 -13.07
C MET A 21 -4.57 4.13 -12.78
N LEU A 22 -4.58 2.82 -12.99
CA LEU A 22 -5.64 1.92 -12.58
C LEU A 22 -5.30 1.30 -11.22
N PHE A 23 -6.29 0.72 -10.57
CA PHE A 23 -6.13 0.10 -9.25
C PHE A 23 -6.67 -1.32 -9.29
N GLU A 24 -5.87 -2.27 -8.83
CA GLU A 24 -6.22 -3.68 -8.70
C GLU A 24 -6.28 -4.05 -7.22
N GLU A 25 -7.37 -4.71 -6.79
CA GLU A 25 -7.58 -5.08 -5.39
C GLU A 25 -6.67 -6.25 -5.00
N ILE A 26 -6.05 -6.15 -3.82
CA ILE A 26 -5.29 -7.23 -3.20
C ILE A 26 -6.15 -7.84 -2.08
N PRO A 27 -6.70 -9.04 -2.28
CA PRO A 27 -7.50 -9.71 -1.24
C PRO A 27 -6.60 -10.24 -0.12
N ASN A 28 -7.09 -10.23 1.12
CA ASN A 28 -6.38 -10.76 2.30
C ASN A 28 -4.94 -10.23 2.43
N PHE A 29 -4.76 -8.94 2.16
CA PHE A 29 -3.45 -8.33 2.06
C PHE A 29 -2.62 -8.43 3.35
N LYS A 30 -1.31 -8.54 3.19
CA LYS A 30 -0.27 -8.55 4.23
C LYS A 30 0.79 -7.49 3.92
N GLN A 31 1.61 -7.14 4.91
CA GLN A 31 2.65 -6.11 4.72
C GLN A 31 3.61 -6.45 3.55
N THR A 32 3.89 -7.74 3.34
CA THR A 32 4.77 -8.21 2.26
C THR A 32 4.24 -7.94 0.86
N ASP A 33 2.95 -7.59 0.72
CA ASP A 33 2.38 -7.22 -0.58
C ASP A 33 2.74 -5.78 -0.98
N LEU A 34 3.21 -4.96 -0.03
CA LEU A 34 3.75 -3.63 -0.32
C LEU A 34 5.11 -3.78 -0.99
N SER A 35 5.27 -3.05 -2.10
CA SER A 35 6.52 -3.01 -2.88
C SER A 35 7.02 -1.59 -3.02
N GLN A 36 8.31 -1.39 -2.76
CA GLN A 36 8.97 -0.08 -2.80
C GLN A 36 8.94 0.62 -4.17
N ASP A 37 8.71 -0.13 -5.24
CA ASP A 37 8.63 0.37 -6.61
C ASP A 37 7.21 0.76 -7.02
N SER A 38 6.22 0.63 -6.13
CA SER A 38 4.80 0.73 -6.49
C SER A 38 4.04 1.72 -5.59
N VAL A 39 2.90 2.20 -6.08
CA VAL A 39 1.93 2.99 -5.30
C VAL A 39 0.78 2.09 -4.86
N PHE A 40 0.33 2.23 -3.62
CA PHE A 40 -0.81 1.50 -3.08
C PHE A 40 -1.85 2.44 -2.48
N VAL A 41 -3.09 1.98 -2.45
CA VAL A 41 -4.20 2.69 -1.82
C VAL A 41 -4.85 1.77 -0.80
N LEU A 42 -4.93 2.22 0.45
CA LEU A 42 -5.69 1.55 1.51
C LEU A 42 -6.96 2.35 1.77
N ASP A 43 -8.10 1.76 1.41
CA ASP A 43 -9.43 2.28 1.67
C ASP A 43 -9.92 1.75 3.02
N MET A 44 -10.18 2.65 3.97
CA MET A 44 -10.75 2.33 5.29
C MET A 44 -12.17 2.89 5.48
N GLY A 45 -12.88 3.20 4.39
CA GLY A 45 -14.22 3.76 4.42
C GLY A 45 -14.22 5.28 4.38
N ASP A 46 -13.85 5.96 5.46
CA ASP A 46 -13.85 7.44 5.54
C ASP A 46 -12.45 8.04 5.34
N GLU A 47 -11.41 7.23 5.51
CA GLU A 47 -10.01 7.59 5.30
C GLU A 47 -9.44 6.75 4.17
N LEU A 48 -8.61 7.39 3.33
CA LEU A 48 -7.91 6.72 2.25
C LEU A 48 -6.43 7.05 2.32
N PHE A 49 -5.61 6.04 2.60
CA PHE A 49 -4.16 6.20 2.57
C PHE A 49 -3.64 5.93 1.17
N VAL A 50 -2.75 6.80 0.72
CA VAL A 50 -1.99 6.60 -0.51
C VAL A 50 -0.56 6.32 -0.09
N TRP A 51 -0.18 5.05 -0.09
CA TRP A 51 1.16 4.62 0.24
C TRP A 51 2.04 4.69 -1.02
N VAL A 52 3.16 5.40 -0.92
CA VAL A 52 4.12 5.59 -2.01
C VAL A 52 5.44 4.96 -1.61
N GLY A 53 5.85 3.94 -2.37
CA GLY A 53 7.14 3.30 -2.21
C GLY A 53 8.31 4.25 -2.45
N GLU A 54 9.46 3.94 -1.88
CA GLU A 54 10.67 4.77 -1.96
C GLU A 54 11.16 4.93 -3.42
N ASP A 55 11.12 3.84 -4.18
CA ASP A 55 11.69 3.69 -5.52
C ASP A 55 10.67 3.85 -6.66
N VAL A 56 9.49 4.37 -6.34
CA VAL A 56 8.43 4.65 -7.33
C VAL A 56 8.98 5.57 -8.44
N SER A 57 8.72 5.17 -9.68
CA SER A 57 9.20 5.88 -10.87
C SER A 57 8.61 7.29 -10.99
N GLU A 58 9.28 8.20 -11.72
CA GLU A 58 8.72 9.54 -11.99
C GLU A 58 7.35 9.47 -12.69
N LEU A 59 7.16 8.46 -13.53
CA LEU A 59 5.92 8.22 -14.24
C LEU A 59 4.79 7.92 -13.26
N GLU A 60 5.02 7.03 -12.30
CA GLU A 60 4.08 6.71 -11.23
C GLU A 60 3.84 7.90 -10.30
N ARG A 61 4.87 8.70 -9.99
CA ARG A 61 4.74 9.93 -9.19
C ARG A 61 3.78 10.93 -9.83
N LYS A 62 3.80 11.08 -11.15
CA LYS A 62 2.87 11.94 -11.88
C LYS A 62 1.48 11.30 -11.97
N ALA A 63 1.45 10.01 -12.29
CA ALA A 63 0.21 9.28 -12.52
C ALA A 63 -0.63 9.08 -11.25
N HIS A 64 -0.06 9.00 -10.05
CA HIS A 64 -0.87 8.86 -8.82
C HIS A 64 -1.59 10.16 -8.42
N LEU A 65 -1.09 11.33 -8.83
CA LEU A 65 -1.63 12.64 -8.44
C LEU A 65 -2.94 12.97 -9.17
N VAL A 66 -3.22 12.31 -10.30
CA VAL A 66 -4.31 12.66 -11.22
C VAL A 66 -5.62 11.89 -10.91
N PRO A 67 -5.65 10.57 -10.67
CA PRO A 67 -6.87 9.79 -10.41
C PRO A 67 -7.50 10.07 -9.04
N LEU A 68 -6.69 10.44 -8.04
CA LEU A 68 -7.16 10.73 -6.69
C LEU A 68 -8.03 11.99 -6.61
N LYS A 69 -7.94 12.89 -7.60
CA LYS A 69 -8.73 14.12 -7.58
C LYS A 69 -10.11 13.97 -8.24
N SER A 70 -10.26 13.02 -9.17
CA SER A 70 -11.49 12.85 -9.96
C SER A 70 -12.46 11.81 -9.39
N LYS A 71 -11.97 10.79 -8.66
CA LYS A 71 -12.80 9.74 -8.04
C LYS A 71 -13.38 10.10 -6.66
N PHE A 72 -12.86 11.14 -6.01
CA PHE A 72 -13.06 11.40 -4.58
C PHE A 72 -14.11 12.49 -4.32
N SER A 73 -15.24 12.42 -5.02
CA SER A 73 -16.39 13.32 -4.84
C SER A 73 -17.18 13.05 -3.54
N LYS A 74 -16.81 12.01 -2.79
CA LYS A 74 -17.23 11.77 -1.40
C LYS A 74 -16.13 12.23 -0.45
N ASN A 75 -16.53 12.63 0.76
CA ASN A 75 -15.75 13.20 1.87
C ASN A 75 -14.58 12.34 2.42
N TRP A 76 -13.88 11.59 1.58
CA TRP A 76 -12.72 10.80 1.99
C TRP A 76 -11.55 11.71 2.36
N TYR A 77 -11.05 11.54 3.58
CA TYR A 77 -9.84 12.21 4.02
C TYR A 77 -8.63 11.46 3.45
N VAL A 78 -7.96 12.07 2.47
CA VAL A 78 -6.81 11.45 1.78
C VAL A 78 -5.53 11.74 2.54
N ILE A 79 -4.83 10.68 2.94
CA ILE A 79 -3.57 10.75 3.70
C ILE A 79 -2.43 10.19 2.83
N MET A 80 -1.50 11.06 2.43
CA MET A 80 -0.28 10.61 1.75
C MET A 80 0.66 9.96 2.76
N THR A 81 1.05 8.72 2.49
CA THR A 81 1.93 7.91 3.31
C THR A 81 3.16 7.53 2.50
N LYS A 82 4.36 7.74 3.04
CA LYS A 82 5.61 7.33 2.39
C LYS A 82 6.16 6.10 3.09
N GLN A 83 6.83 5.24 2.34
CA GLN A 83 7.58 4.11 2.91
C GLN A 83 8.47 4.56 4.07
N GLY A 84 8.39 3.85 5.19
CA GLY A 84 9.14 4.13 6.43
C GLY A 84 8.58 5.27 7.28
N LEU A 85 7.54 5.97 6.82
CA LEU A 85 6.83 7.02 7.54
C LEU A 85 5.34 6.69 7.70
N GLU A 86 5.01 5.40 7.78
CA GLU A 86 3.63 4.94 7.90
C GLU A 86 3.01 5.35 9.25
N PRO A 87 1.81 5.97 9.25
CA PRO A 87 1.04 6.19 10.46
C PRO A 87 0.62 4.87 11.13
N GLU A 88 0.41 4.90 12.44
CA GLU A 88 -0.04 3.72 13.19
C GLU A 88 -1.40 3.19 12.73
N SER A 89 -2.31 4.07 12.28
CA SER A 89 -3.60 3.67 11.71
C SER A 89 -3.45 2.85 10.43
N PHE A 90 -2.47 3.18 9.58
CA PHE A 90 -2.15 2.40 8.39
C PHE A 90 -1.61 1.01 8.77
N LYS A 91 -0.60 0.95 9.65
CA LYS A 91 0.07 -0.31 10.03
C LYS A 91 -0.90 -1.33 10.64
N LYS A 92 -1.82 -0.88 11.48
CA LYS A 92 -2.82 -1.74 12.16
C LYS A 92 -3.73 -2.48 11.19
N SER A 93 -3.93 -1.97 9.98
CA SER A 93 -4.78 -2.60 8.97
C SER A 93 -4.18 -3.86 8.35
N PHE A 94 -2.88 -4.12 8.55
CA PHE A 94 -2.15 -5.28 7.98
C PHE A 94 -2.04 -6.46 8.95
N GLY A 95 -2.64 -6.38 10.14
CA GLY A 95 -2.62 -7.43 11.17
C GLY A 95 -1.27 -7.56 11.89
N LYS A 96 -0.22 -8.00 11.18
CA LYS A 96 1.17 -8.07 11.66
C LYS A 96 2.02 -7.06 10.86
N TRP A 97 2.68 -6.13 11.55
CA TRP A 97 3.59 -5.16 10.94
C TRP A 97 5.00 -5.30 11.51
N GLN A 98 5.98 -5.47 10.64
CA GLN A 98 7.40 -5.58 10.92
C GLN A 98 8.14 -4.38 10.29
N PRO A 99 8.60 -3.41 11.09
CA PRO A 99 9.25 -2.19 10.58
C PRO A 99 10.46 -2.45 9.66
N GLU A 100 11.21 -3.51 9.96
CA GLU A 100 12.44 -3.89 9.27
C GLU A 100 12.19 -4.52 7.88
N LEU A 101 10.98 -5.01 7.61
CA LEU A 101 10.72 -5.93 6.49
C LEU A 101 10.94 -5.27 5.12
N LEU A 102 10.40 -4.06 4.94
CA LEU A 102 10.57 -3.31 3.69
C LEU A 102 12.03 -2.86 3.49
N GLN A 103 12.76 -2.60 4.57
CA GLN A 103 14.20 -2.27 4.49
C GLN A 103 15.05 -3.49 4.16
N LYS A 104 14.71 -4.67 4.72
CA LYS A 104 15.38 -5.93 4.41
C LYS A 104 15.16 -6.32 2.95
N LEU A 105 13.93 -6.27 2.45
CA LEU A 105 13.60 -6.57 1.05
C LEU A 105 14.34 -5.66 0.05
N ARG A 106 14.66 -4.42 0.46
CA ARG A 106 15.46 -3.51 -0.35
C ARG A 106 16.91 -3.95 -0.47
N ASN A 107 17.48 -4.41 0.63
CA ASN A 107 18.92 -4.69 0.74
C ASN A 107 19.27 -6.16 0.44
N SER A 108 18.27 -7.04 0.32
CA SER A 108 18.43 -8.47 0.07
C SER A 108 18.62 -8.76 -1.43
N ASP A 109 19.56 -9.65 -1.75
CA ASP A 109 19.66 -10.27 -3.07
C ASP A 109 18.42 -11.15 -3.37
N ASP A 110 18.16 -11.46 -4.63
CA ASP A 110 16.89 -12.06 -5.08
C ASP A 110 16.55 -13.42 -4.40
N GLU A 111 17.52 -14.22 -3.97
CA GLU A 111 17.28 -15.48 -3.22
C GLU A 111 16.83 -15.20 -1.78
N GLU A 112 17.44 -14.23 -1.10
CA GLU A 112 17.08 -13.85 0.28
C GLU A 112 15.70 -13.19 0.38
N LYS A 113 15.20 -12.59 -0.72
CA LYS A 113 13.82 -12.09 -0.79
C LYS A 113 12.81 -13.21 -0.61
N TYR A 114 12.98 -14.34 -1.29
CA TYR A 114 12.04 -15.47 -1.17
C TYR A 114 12.02 -16.04 0.23
N ASP A 115 13.20 -16.19 0.85
CA ASP A 115 13.30 -16.66 2.23
C ASP A 115 12.70 -15.65 3.22
N ALA A 116 12.93 -14.35 3.05
CA ALA A 116 12.32 -13.31 3.89
C ALA A 116 10.78 -13.23 3.74
N LEU A 117 10.26 -13.53 2.55
CA LEU A 117 8.82 -13.59 2.29
C LEU A 117 8.18 -14.87 2.86
N ASN A 118 8.92 -15.99 2.88
CA ASN A 118 8.46 -17.28 3.43
C ASN A 118 8.72 -17.45 4.94
N PHE A 119 9.65 -16.70 5.55
CA PHE A 119 9.97 -16.84 6.97
C PHE A 119 8.80 -16.47 7.90
N ASN A 120 7.84 -15.70 7.39
CA ASN A 120 6.64 -15.30 8.14
C ASN A 120 5.46 -16.27 7.98
N GLU A 121 5.61 -17.38 7.24
CA GLU A 121 4.62 -18.46 7.15
C GLU A 121 4.90 -19.61 8.13
N ILE A 122 5.94 -19.50 8.96
CA ILE A 122 6.21 -20.43 10.06
C ILE A 122 6.05 -19.66 11.38
N ASP A 123 4.81 -19.55 11.85
CA ASP A 123 4.44 -19.62 13.27
C ASP A 123 2.92 -19.35 13.40
N ASP A 124 2.22 -20.47 13.65
CA ASP A 124 0.81 -20.74 14.01
C ASP A 124 -0.34 -20.29 13.08
#